data_AF-A0A0A8K2F5-F1
#
_entry.id   AF-A0A0A8K2F5-F1
#
_cell.length_a   1.000
_cell.length_b   1.000
_cell.length_c   1.000
_cell.angle_alpha   90.00
_cell.angle_beta   90.00
_cell.angle_gamma   90.00
#
_symmetry.space_group_name_H-M   'P 1'
#
loop_
_entity.id
_entity.type
_entity.pdbx_description
1 polymer ?
#
loop_
_entity_poly.entity_id
_entity_poly.type
_entity_poly.pdbx_seq_one_letter_code
_entity_poly.pdbx_strand_id
1 'polypeptide(L)' 'MRALILPALVMCFFSHEVASGMNKICYYDCLGSPAAITISSVSLCPLNINR' A
#
# COMPACT_ATOMS: atom_id res chain seq x y z
N MET A 1 -2.33 22.11 -25.55
CA MET A 1 -1.50 21.94 -24.34
C MET A 1 -1.62 20.47 -23.93
N ARG A 2 -0.58 19.65 -24.14
CA ARG A 2 -0.62 18.22 -23.82
C ARG A 2 -0.11 18.08 -22.38
N ALA A 3 -1.02 17.88 -21.43
CA ALA A 3 -0.64 17.50 -20.08
C ALA A 3 -0.01 16.12 -20.18
N LEU A 4 1.30 16.02 -19.93
CA LEU A 4 1.88 14.77 -19.48
C LEU A 4 1.28 14.52 -18.10
N ILE A 5 0.20 13.73 -18.06
CA ILE A 5 -0.19 13.09 -16.82
C ILE A 5 0.94 12.09 -16.55
N LEU A 6 1.92 12.49 -15.74
CA LEU A 6 2.78 11.50 -15.08
C LEU A 6 1.81 10.53 -14.39
N PRO A 7 1.98 9.20 -14.47
CA PRO A 7 1.29 8.32 -13.53
C PRO A 7 1.64 8.89 -12.16
N ALA A 8 0.67 9.52 -11.50
CA ALA A 8 0.92 10.22 -10.26
C ALA A 8 1.34 9.11 -9.30
N LEU A 9 2.63 9.08 -8.96
CA LEU A 9 3.14 8.14 -7.98
C LEU A 9 2.46 8.51 -6.67
N VAL A 10 1.39 7.81 -6.33
CA VAL A 10 0.64 8.11 -5.11
C VAL A 10 1.38 7.41 -3.98
N MET A 11 1.93 8.22 -3.08
CA MET A 11 2.45 7.72 -1.81
C MET A 11 1.27 7.28 -0.95
N CYS A 12 1.29 6.02 -0.56
CA CYS A 12 0.31 5.46 0.35
C CYS A 12 0.96 5.17 1.70
N PHE A 13 0.23 5.42 2.79
CA PHE A 13 0.72 5.24 4.15
C PHE A 13 0.06 4.03 4.81
N PHE A 14 0.87 3.25 5.53
CA PHE A 14 0.38 2.08 6.26
C PHE A 14 -0.71 2.48 7.25
N SER A 15 -1.80 1.72 7.25
CA SER A 15 -2.96 1.94 8.12
C SER A 15 -3.06 0.83 9.17
N HIS A 16 -3.18 -0.42 8.74
CA HIS A 16 -3.29 -1.58 9.62
C HIS A 16 -2.94 -2.86 8.87
N GLU A 17 -2.73 -3.95 9.62
CA GLU A 17 -2.48 -5.28 9.06
C GLU A 17 -3.42 -6.33 9.64
N VAL A 18 -3.74 -7.34 8.83
CA VAL A 18 -4.53 -8.50 9.22
C VAL A 18 -3.73 -9.75 8.91
N ALA A 19 -3.36 -10.51 9.95
CA ALA A 19 -2.66 -11.77 9.79
C ALA A 19 -3.63 -12.92 9.44
N SER A 20 -3.20 -13.78 8.51
CA SER A 20 -3.92 -14.98 8.07
C SER A 20 -2.91 -16.12 7.84
N GLY A 21 -2.66 -16.88 8.90
CA GLY A 21 -1.67 -17.96 8.89
C GLY A 21 -0.26 -17.43 8.61
N MET A 22 0.36 -17.95 7.55
CA MET A 22 1.73 -17.58 7.16
C MET A 22 1.83 -16.29 6.34
N ASN A 23 0.70 -15.68 6.00
CA ASN A 23 0.62 -14.42 5.29
C ASN A 23 -0.12 -13.37 6.11
N LYS A 24 0.14 -12.09 5.83
CA LYS A 24 -0.66 -10.99 6.32
C LYS A 24 -0.98 -10.01 5.21
N ILE A 25 -2.13 -9.39 5.32
CA ILE A 25 -2.60 -8.33 4.44
C ILE A 25 -2.25 -7.00 5.10
N CYS A 26 -1.47 -6.17 4.41
CA CYS A 26 -1.12 -4.82 4.81
C CYS A 26 -2.02 -3.84 4.07
N TYR A 27 -2.79 -3.03 4.81
CA TYR A 27 -3.67 -2.01 4.26
C TYR A 27 -3.02 -0.62 4.31
N TYR A 28 -3.28 0.19 3.30
CA TYR A 28 -2.71 1.51 3.10
C TYR A 28 -3.78 2.52 2.68
N ASP A 29 -3.61 3.76 3.12
CA ASP A 29 -4.36 4.90 2.61
C ASP A 29 -3.51 5.66 1.57
N CYS A 30 -3.99 5.73 0.33
CA CYS A 30 -3.39 6.45 -0.78
C CYS A 30 -4.17 7.75 -1.03
N LEU A 31 -4.14 8.69 -0.09
CA LEU A 31 -4.89 9.95 -0.17
C LEU A 31 -6.41 9.73 -0.27
N GLY A 32 -6.95 8.82 0.55
CA GLY A 32 -8.35 8.43 0.55
C GLY A 32 -8.72 7.28 -0.39
N SER A 33 -7.77 6.77 -1.18
CA SER A 33 -7.94 5.53 -1.95
C SER A 33 -7.33 4.36 -1.19
N PRO A 34 -8.11 3.33 -0.81
CA PRO A 34 -7.55 2.19 -0.09
C PRO A 34 -6.72 1.29 -1.00
N ALA A 35 -5.58 0.83 -0.49
CA ALA A 35 -4.73 -0.16 -1.15
C ALA A 35 -4.35 -1.28 -0.19
N ALA A 36 -4.11 -2.47 -0.73
CA ALA A 36 -3.60 -3.59 0.05
C ALA A 36 -2.46 -4.30 -0.68
N ILE A 37 -1.54 -4.89 0.09
CA ILE A 37 -0.57 -5.89 -0.37
C ILE A 37 -0.57 -7.07 0.59
N THR A 38 -0.23 -8.24 0.09
CA THR A 38 -0.04 -9.44 0.93
C THR A 38 1.44 -9.75 1.02
N ILE A 39 1.93 -9.92 2.24
CA ILE A 39 3.31 -10.32 2.53
C ILE A 39 3.34 -11.48 3.51
N SER A 40 4.51 -12.05 3.76
CA SER A 40 4.66 -13.08 4.79
C SER A 40 4.40 -12.48 6.19
N SER A 41 3.73 -13.24 7.06
CA SER A 41 3.41 -12.82 8.45
C SER A 41 4.64 -12.47 9.29
N VAL A 42 5.81 -13.03 8.96
CA VAL A 42 7.07 -12.76 9.67
C VAL A 42 7.79 -11.52 9.14
N SER A 43 7.33 -10.93 8.03
CA SER A 43 7.88 -9.70 7.47
C SER A 43 7.16 -8.48 8.06
N LEU A 44 7.82 -7.33 8.16
CA LEU A 44 7.14 -6.09 8.50
C LEU A 44 6.36 -5.56 7.30
N CYS A 45 5.16 -5.03 7.52
CA CYS A 45 4.50 -4.24 6.48
C CYS A 45 5.35 -2.99 6.20
N PRO A 46 5.64 -2.68 4.93
CA PRO A 46 6.26 -1.40 4.57
C PRO A 46 5.48 -0.24 5.16
N LEU A 47 6.16 0.79 5.67
CA LEU A 47 5.50 1.98 6.22
C LEU A 47 4.79 2.79 5.13
N ASN A 48 5.31 2.72 3.90
CA ASN A 48 4.73 3.38 2.74
C ASN A 48 4.95 2.53 1.48
N ILE A 49 4.06 2.70 0.50
CA ILE A 49 4.17 2.13 -0.84
C ILE A 49 3.89 3.20 -1.89
N ASN A 50 4.38 2.97 -3.10
CA ASN A 50 4.11 3.81 -4.27
C ASN A 50 3.12 3.07 -5.18
N ARG A 51 2.06 3.76 -5.62
CA ARG A 51 1.04 3.25 -6.55
C ARG A 51 0.88 4.13 -7.76
#